data_AF-A0A928NRK4-F1
#
_entry.id   AF-A0A928NRK4-F1
#
_cell.length_a   1.000
_cell.length_b   1.000
_cell.length_c   1.000
_cell.angle_alpha   90.00
_cell.angle_beta   90.00
_cell.angle_gamma   90.00
#
_symmetry.space_group_name_H-M   'P 1'
#
loop_
_entity.id
_entity.type
_entity.pdbx_description
1 polymer ?
#
loop_
_entity_poly.entity_id
_entity_poly.type
_entity_poly.pdbx_seq_one_letter_code
_entity_poly.pdbx_strand_id
1 'polypeptide(L)'
;MKIAVMCDMHLPYEKDAVQYDYFDLAIEDIKNTKPDYTIVAGDITAYAEMESTDAFIEKISELNNVIVVAGNSDVRSKNEKILSFAKGGTIDAGRKILCINTPHGYITKEDFEKIENLNDGDVFVMHHYVKRGLDAKTKERLFKILDEKSIIVICGHIHSFADETVGKSRVVALRALDAEKTIGAPPCITYFNITKDEFSYEEKIFSIPKENMNGFRDLIGISCFDVETTFDYAVKSNIKNIELRKYSEDDGLFDLTVEKVNMWRKKCGNVLSMHMPDVNFEDGKIVYPKWEYALKLAKATGVTSMTVHPPRVSVEFMKEHFDEFISIYYDIFSKLPSDIKIGFENMHMRKGIDNADETRGYGYLPPETNALIDAVNKKFGYERVGAVVDIGHARNNMPYNSIYPIGTWLAIMGKKIVAFHIHQSVKDEKLGLRNHNAITNWHGPMISYSGIFKAWEKNKINRCPMFLELRKLEEAIESIEAFDKLTEF
;
A
#
# COMPACT_ATOMS: atom_id res chain seq x y z
N MET A 1 0.37 28.29 -22.47
CA MET A 1 -0.76 27.68 -21.74
C MET A 1 -0.18 26.86 -20.60
N LYS A 2 -0.69 27.01 -19.38
CA LYS A 2 -0.32 26.18 -18.22
C LYS A 2 -1.36 25.07 -18.03
N ILE A 3 -0.91 23.83 -17.93
CA ILE A 3 -1.78 22.66 -17.78
C ILE A 3 -1.35 21.88 -16.54
N ALA A 4 -2.29 21.58 -15.64
CA ALA A 4 -2.04 20.64 -14.55
C ALA A 4 -2.36 19.23 -15.01
N VAL A 5 -1.50 18.26 -14.71
CA VAL A 5 -1.75 16.84 -14.97
C VAL A 5 -1.64 16.07 -13.66
N MET A 6 -2.69 15.31 -13.35
CA MET A 6 -2.77 14.37 -12.23
C MET A 6 -2.86 12.95 -12.78
N CYS A 7 -2.02 12.04 -12.28
CA CYS A 7 -1.99 10.65 -12.74
C CYS A 7 -2.25 9.65 -11.63
N ASP A 8 -2.95 8.56 -11.97
CA ASP A 8 -3.11 7.34 -11.15
C ASP A 8 -3.40 7.61 -9.66
N MET A 9 -4.63 8.01 -9.36
CA MET A 9 -5.09 8.37 -8.00
C MET A 9 -5.56 7.15 -7.19
N HIS A 10 -6.12 6.15 -7.87
CA HIS A 10 -6.63 4.91 -7.28
C HIS A 10 -7.52 5.13 -6.04
N LEU A 11 -8.49 6.04 -6.13
CA LEU A 11 -9.40 6.33 -5.03
C LEU A 11 -10.18 5.07 -4.63
N PRO A 12 -10.01 4.54 -3.40
CA PRO A 12 -10.80 3.42 -2.93
C PRO A 12 -12.22 3.87 -2.54
N TYR A 13 -13.13 2.93 -2.33
CA TYR A 13 -14.48 3.25 -1.85
C TYR A 13 -14.50 3.90 -0.46
N GLU A 14 -13.49 3.64 0.38
CA GLU A 14 -13.36 4.19 1.72
C GLU A 14 -12.83 5.63 1.69
N LYS A 15 -13.70 6.62 1.99
CA LYS A 15 -13.40 8.05 1.84
C LYS A 15 -12.36 8.57 2.82
N ASP A 16 -12.19 7.88 3.94
CA ASP A 16 -11.17 8.23 4.95
C ASP A 16 -9.76 7.78 4.56
N ALA A 17 -9.61 7.03 3.45
CA ALA A 17 -8.32 6.60 2.93
C ALA A 17 -7.43 7.78 2.53
N VAL A 18 -6.11 7.60 2.69
CA VAL A 18 -5.10 8.65 2.48
C VAL A 18 -4.99 9.14 1.04
N GLN A 19 -5.44 8.34 0.06
CA GLN A 19 -5.56 8.76 -1.34
C GLN A 19 -6.44 10.01 -1.48
N TYR A 20 -7.51 10.12 -0.70
CA TYR A 20 -8.37 11.31 -0.71
C TYR A 20 -7.65 12.53 -0.14
N ASP A 21 -6.76 12.38 0.84
CA ASP A 21 -5.98 13.50 1.36
C ASP A 21 -5.04 14.09 0.29
N TYR A 22 -4.41 13.24 -0.52
CA TYR A 22 -3.55 13.68 -1.62
C TYR A 22 -4.36 14.26 -2.79
N PHE A 23 -5.53 13.68 -3.06
CA PHE A 23 -6.46 14.26 -4.03
C PHE A 23 -6.92 15.66 -3.61
N ASP A 24 -7.23 15.88 -2.33
CA ASP A 24 -7.60 17.19 -1.81
C ASP A 24 -6.48 18.22 -1.90
N LEU A 25 -5.25 17.83 -1.56
CA LEU A 25 -4.08 18.68 -1.74
C LEU A 25 -3.88 19.07 -3.20
N ALA A 26 -4.11 18.15 -4.14
CA ALA A 26 -3.99 18.43 -5.56
C ALA A 26 -5.09 19.37 -6.06
N ILE A 27 -6.34 19.16 -5.65
CA ILE A 27 -7.46 20.06 -5.99
C ILE A 27 -7.20 21.47 -5.45
N GLU A 28 -6.74 21.60 -4.20
CA GLU A 28 -6.41 22.89 -3.59
C GLU A 28 -5.26 23.59 -4.33
N ASP A 29 -4.18 22.87 -4.63
CA ASP A 29 -3.03 23.42 -5.34
C ASP A 29 -3.41 23.88 -6.77
N ILE A 30 -4.27 23.13 -7.47
CA ILE A 30 -4.78 23.52 -8.79
C ILE A 30 -5.66 24.77 -8.70
N LYS A 31 -6.56 24.87 -7.72
CA LYS A 31 -7.38 26.07 -7.50
C LYS A 31 -6.54 27.30 -7.22
N ASN A 32 -5.43 27.13 -6.51
CA ASN A 32 -4.50 28.21 -6.20
C ASN A 32 -3.67 28.61 -7.42
N THR A 33 -3.16 27.63 -8.16
CA THR A 33 -2.30 27.84 -9.35
C THR A 33 -3.09 28.34 -10.56
N LYS A 34 -4.38 27.98 -10.66
CA LYS A 34 -5.30 28.35 -11.75
C LYS A 34 -4.73 28.05 -13.15
N PRO A 35 -4.39 26.80 -13.46
CA PRO A 35 -3.99 26.43 -14.81
C PRO A 35 -5.14 26.67 -15.80
N ASP A 36 -4.81 26.81 -17.09
CA ASP A 36 -5.79 26.99 -18.16
C ASP A 36 -6.67 25.73 -18.33
N TYR A 37 -6.06 24.56 -18.15
CA TYR A 37 -6.69 23.23 -18.22
C TYR A 37 -6.17 22.31 -17.12
N THR A 38 -7.00 21.35 -16.73
CA THR A 38 -6.61 20.22 -15.88
C THR A 38 -6.83 18.92 -16.64
N ILE A 39 -5.82 18.05 -16.66
CA ILE A 39 -5.93 16.71 -17.23
C ILE A 39 -5.78 15.69 -16.10
N VAL A 40 -6.76 14.79 -15.99
CA VAL A 40 -6.67 13.59 -15.16
C VAL A 40 -6.37 12.43 -16.09
N ALA A 41 -5.27 11.72 -15.86
CA ALA A 41 -4.86 10.62 -16.73
C ALA A 41 -4.50 9.36 -15.94
N GLY A 42 -5.26 8.29 -16.20
CA GLY A 42 -4.97 6.95 -15.72
C GLY A 42 -5.94 6.48 -14.66
N ASP A 43 -5.47 5.62 -13.75
CA ASP A 43 -6.33 4.91 -12.81
C ASP A 43 -6.95 5.88 -11.79
N ILE A 44 -8.22 6.25 -11.97
CA ILE A 44 -8.92 7.22 -11.12
C ILE A 44 -9.35 6.56 -9.82
N THR A 45 -10.03 5.41 -9.95
CA THR A 45 -10.57 4.62 -8.86
C THR A 45 -9.72 3.36 -8.62
N ALA A 46 -9.77 2.78 -7.42
CA ALA A 46 -9.08 1.53 -7.14
C ALA A 46 -9.73 0.34 -7.87
N TYR A 47 -11.07 0.32 -7.94
CA TYR A 47 -11.84 -0.77 -8.53
C TYR A 47 -13.14 -0.34 -9.23
N ALA A 48 -13.30 0.93 -9.60
CA ALA A 48 -14.51 1.48 -10.23
C ALA A 48 -15.78 1.38 -9.35
N GLU A 49 -15.65 1.52 -8.05
CA GLU A 49 -16.79 1.59 -7.13
C GLU A 49 -17.61 2.87 -7.35
N MET A 50 -18.90 2.84 -6.99
CA MET A 50 -19.79 3.96 -7.24
C MET A 50 -19.45 5.15 -6.33
N GLU A 51 -19.12 4.86 -5.08
CA GLU A 51 -18.79 5.84 -4.04
C GLU A 51 -17.52 6.63 -4.38
N SER A 52 -16.48 5.95 -4.87
CA SER A 52 -15.23 6.59 -5.29
C SER A 52 -15.39 7.36 -6.59
N THR A 53 -16.20 6.84 -7.53
CA THR A 53 -16.59 7.54 -8.76
C THR A 53 -17.33 8.84 -8.46
N ASP A 54 -18.31 8.79 -7.55
CA ASP A 54 -19.12 9.95 -7.18
C ASP A 54 -18.28 11.02 -6.50
N ALA A 55 -17.42 10.63 -5.55
CA ALA A 55 -16.52 11.54 -4.87
C ALA A 55 -15.51 12.18 -5.84
N PHE A 56 -15.01 11.43 -6.82
CA PHE A 56 -14.14 11.97 -7.87
C PHE A 56 -14.87 13.01 -8.72
N ILE A 57 -16.04 12.67 -9.25
CA ILE A 57 -16.81 13.55 -10.14
C ILE A 57 -17.22 14.83 -9.41
N GLU A 58 -17.65 14.72 -8.16
CA GLU A 58 -18.01 15.87 -7.31
C GLU A 58 -16.84 16.86 -7.21
N LYS A 59 -15.67 16.40 -6.75
CA LYS A 59 -14.50 17.27 -6.52
C LYS A 59 -13.90 17.80 -7.82
N ILE A 60 -13.82 16.98 -8.86
CA ILE A 60 -13.20 17.40 -10.13
C ILE A 60 -14.09 18.42 -10.88
N SER A 61 -15.40 18.38 -10.66
CA SER A 61 -16.35 19.36 -11.23
C SER A 61 -16.20 20.76 -10.64
N GLU A 62 -15.45 20.91 -9.54
CA GLU A 62 -15.11 22.22 -8.97
C GLU A 62 -13.98 22.92 -9.74
N LEU A 63 -13.30 22.22 -10.66
CA LEU A 63 -12.26 22.75 -11.51
C LEU A 63 -12.82 23.16 -12.87
N ASN A 64 -12.22 24.19 -13.47
CA ASN A 64 -12.56 24.60 -14.83
C ASN A 64 -11.74 23.81 -15.86
N ASN A 65 -12.34 23.57 -17.04
CA ASN A 65 -11.65 23.02 -18.21
C ASN A 65 -10.92 21.70 -17.94
N VAL A 66 -11.66 20.70 -17.43
CA VAL A 66 -11.12 19.38 -17.10
C VAL A 66 -11.27 18.43 -18.27
N ILE A 67 -10.20 17.69 -18.60
CA ILE A 67 -10.24 16.51 -19.45
C ILE A 67 -9.84 15.29 -18.63
N VAL A 68 -10.61 14.21 -18.77
CA VAL A 68 -10.38 12.97 -18.02
C VAL A 68 -10.14 11.81 -18.98
N VAL A 69 -9.05 11.08 -18.73
CA VAL A 69 -8.62 9.88 -19.41
C VAL A 69 -8.61 8.73 -18.40
N ALA A 70 -9.49 7.74 -18.59
CA ALA A 70 -9.65 6.61 -17.67
C ALA A 70 -8.51 5.58 -17.79
N GLY A 71 -8.23 4.90 -16.67
CA GLY A 71 -7.27 3.81 -16.57
C GLY A 71 -7.92 2.43 -16.46
N ASN A 72 -7.09 1.40 -16.33
CA ASN A 72 -7.54 0.01 -16.31
C ASN A 72 -8.36 -0.36 -15.07
N SER A 73 -8.14 0.34 -13.97
CA SER A 73 -8.87 0.16 -12.72
C SER A 73 -10.32 0.63 -12.84
N ASP A 74 -10.56 1.63 -13.69
CA ASP A 74 -11.88 2.25 -13.91
C ASP A 74 -12.83 1.39 -14.76
N VAL A 75 -12.33 0.29 -15.34
CA VAL A 75 -13.11 -0.70 -16.12
C VAL A 75 -13.23 -2.06 -15.41
N ARG A 76 -12.77 -2.19 -14.16
CA ARG A 76 -12.82 -3.45 -13.42
C ARG A 76 -14.21 -3.83 -12.93
N SER A 77 -15.04 -2.84 -12.60
CA SER A 77 -16.45 -3.06 -12.25
C SER A 77 -17.37 -2.78 -13.43
N LYS A 78 -18.66 -3.09 -13.27
CA LYS A 78 -19.71 -2.75 -14.25
C LYS A 78 -20.20 -1.30 -14.14
N ASN A 79 -19.49 -0.43 -13.41
CA ASN A 79 -19.88 0.96 -13.23
C ASN A 79 -19.50 1.80 -14.47
N GLU A 80 -20.49 2.08 -15.32
CA GLU A 80 -20.29 2.87 -16.54
C GLU A 80 -20.20 4.39 -16.31
N LYS A 81 -20.47 4.87 -15.07
CA LYS A 81 -20.53 6.31 -14.78
C LYS A 81 -19.18 6.98 -14.99
N ILE A 82 -18.10 6.35 -14.52
CA ILE A 82 -16.75 6.90 -14.68
C ILE A 82 -16.33 6.96 -16.15
N LEU A 83 -16.66 5.93 -16.94
CA LEU A 83 -16.36 5.88 -18.38
C LEU A 83 -17.19 6.89 -19.17
N SER A 84 -18.43 7.13 -18.75
CA SER A 84 -19.28 8.17 -19.32
C SER A 84 -18.74 9.57 -19.05
N PHE A 85 -18.03 9.76 -17.93
CA PHE A 85 -17.39 11.01 -17.58
C PHE A 85 -16.02 11.18 -18.29
N ALA A 86 -15.22 10.13 -18.33
CA ALA A 86 -13.89 10.10 -18.90
C ALA A 86 -13.93 9.83 -20.42
N LYS A 87 -14.22 10.86 -21.22
CA LYS A 87 -14.33 10.74 -22.69
C LYS A 87 -13.04 11.08 -23.45
N GLY A 88 -11.96 11.46 -22.75
CA GLY A 88 -10.84 12.11 -23.39
C GLY A 88 -11.23 13.45 -24.02
N GLY A 89 -10.42 13.96 -24.94
CA GLY A 89 -10.72 15.24 -25.59
C GLY A 89 -9.55 15.79 -26.40
N THR A 90 -9.72 16.99 -26.93
CA THR A 90 -8.67 17.72 -27.63
C THR A 90 -8.65 19.18 -27.19
N ILE A 91 -7.45 19.70 -26.90
CA ILE A 91 -7.20 21.10 -26.58
C ILE A 91 -6.36 21.70 -27.71
N ASP A 92 -6.67 22.92 -28.12
CA ASP A 92 -5.79 23.73 -28.96
C ASP A 92 -5.12 24.80 -28.09
N ALA A 93 -3.80 24.69 -27.94
CA ALA A 93 -2.96 25.53 -27.11
C ALA A 93 -1.83 26.20 -27.90
N GLY A 94 -2.01 26.38 -29.22
CA GLY A 94 -0.93 26.66 -30.16
C GLY A 94 -0.15 25.40 -30.57
N ARG A 95 -0.41 24.29 -29.86
CA ARG A 95 -0.15 22.89 -30.21
C ARG A 95 -1.43 22.11 -29.92
N LYS A 96 -1.69 21.06 -30.70
CA LYS A 96 -2.81 20.17 -30.45
C LYS A 96 -2.45 19.23 -29.31
N ILE A 97 -3.32 19.13 -28.31
CA ILE A 97 -3.19 18.19 -27.19
C ILE A 97 -4.33 17.20 -27.29
N LEU A 98 -4.01 15.97 -27.67
CA LEU A 98 -4.97 14.89 -27.86
C LEU A 98 -4.94 13.95 -26.66
N CYS A 99 -6.06 13.81 -25.96
CA CYS A 99 -6.21 12.94 -24.80
C CYS A 99 -7.08 11.73 -25.17
N ILE A 100 -6.55 10.51 -25.08
CA ILE A 100 -7.25 9.28 -25.49
C ILE A 100 -7.26 8.26 -24.36
N ASN A 101 -8.41 7.62 -24.20
CA ASN A 101 -8.63 6.49 -23.31
C ASN A 101 -7.94 5.23 -23.82
N THR A 102 -7.12 4.61 -22.98
CA THR A 102 -6.56 3.27 -23.24
C THR A 102 -6.83 2.24 -22.13
N PRO A 103 -7.98 2.27 -21.40
CA PRO A 103 -8.20 1.47 -20.19
C PRO A 103 -8.27 -0.05 -20.42
N HIS A 104 -8.31 -0.49 -21.68
CA HIS A 104 -8.32 -1.90 -22.06
C HIS A 104 -6.99 -2.37 -22.66
N GLY A 105 -5.94 -1.54 -22.61
CA GLY A 105 -4.64 -1.87 -23.17
C GLY A 105 -4.57 -1.79 -24.70
N TYR A 106 -5.53 -1.14 -25.37
CA TYR A 106 -5.49 -0.94 -26.83
C TYR A 106 -5.93 0.47 -27.21
N ILE A 107 -5.54 0.91 -28.42
CA ILE A 107 -5.97 2.18 -29.04
C ILE A 107 -6.92 1.83 -30.19
N THR A 108 -8.07 2.49 -30.26
CA THR A 108 -9.07 2.22 -31.30
C THR A 108 -8.57 2.68 -32.67
N LYS A 109 -9.19 2.17 -33.76
CA LYS A 109 -8.86 2.62 -35.12
C LYS A 109 -9.08 4.12 -35.29
N GLU A 110 -10.20 4.63 -34.79
CA GLU A 110 -10.56 6.05 -34.84
C GLU A 110 -9.54 6.92 -34.09
N ASP A 111 -9.10 6.47 -32.93
CA ASP A 111 -8.11 7.22 -32.15
C ASP A 111 -6.72 7.18 -32.79
N PHE A 112 -6.34 6.07 -33.43
CA PHE A 112 -5.12 6.06 -34.25
C PHE A 112 -5.18 7.06 -35.39
N GLU A 113 -6.31 7.20 -36.08
CA GLU A 113 -6.47 8.22 -37.12
C GLU A 113 -6.28 9.64 -36.54
N LYS A 114 -6.74 9.89 -35.31
CA LYS A 114 -6.50 11.18 -34.62
C LYS A 114 -5.02 11.39 -34.28
N ILE A 115 -4.32 10.35 -33.81
CA ILE A 115 -2.88 10.39 -33.49
C ILE A 115 -2.05 10.61 -34.76
N GLU A 116 -2.37 9.91 -35.84
CA GLU A 116 -1.70 10.03 -37.14
C GLU A 116 -1.85 11.45 -37.74
N ASN A 117 -2.87 12.19 -37.33
CA ASN A 117 -3.10 13.59 -37.72
C ASN A 117 -2.42 14.62 -36.80
N LEU A 118 -1.64 14.20 -35.79
CA LEU A 118 -0.82 15.12 -34.98
C LEU A 118 0.39 15.62 -35.78
N ASN A 119 0.77 16.88 -35.58
CA ASN A 119 1.97 17.48 -36.15
C ASN A 119 3.16 17.31 -35.21
N ASP A 120 4.37 17.57 -35.72
CA ASP A 120 5.56 17.62 -34.87
C ASP A 120 5.39 18.69 -33.77
N GLY A 121 5.75 18.32 -32.55
CA GLY A 121 5.59 19.12 -31.34
C GLY A 121 4.24 18.99 -30.66
N ASP A 122 3.21 18.45 -31.32
CA ASP A 122 1.90 18.19 -30.70
C ASP A 122 2.00 17.16 -29.56
N VAL A 123 1.00 17.19 -28.67
CA VAL A 123 1.00 16.40 -27.43
C VAL A 123 -0.08 15.32 -27.50
N PHE A 124 0.29 14.11 -27.10
CA PHE A 124 -0.56 12.97 -26.96
C PHE A 124 -0.59 12.51 -25.50
N VAL A 125 -1.76 12.50 -24.87
CA VAL A 125 -1.95 12.07 -23.48
C VAL A 125 -2.71 10.76 -23.43
N MET A 126 -2.20 9.78 -22.70
CA MET A 126 -2.87 8.48 -22.49
C MET A 126 -2.58 7.89 -21.12
N HIS A 127 -3.35 6.89 -20.69
CA HIS A 127 -3.09 6.17 -19.44
C HIS A 127 -1.78 5.37 -19.49
N HIS A 128 -1.66 4.46 -20.47
CA HIS A 128 -0.56 3.50 -20.50
C HIS A 128 0.79 4.09 -20.90
N TYR A 129 1.85 3.48 -20.39
CA TYR A 129 3.21 3.76 -20.85
C TYR A 129 3.46 3.10 -22.20
N VAL A 130 4.10 3.79 -23.14
CA VAL A 130 4.28 3.28 -24.53
C VAL A 130 4.98 1.90 -24.57
N LYS A 131 5.83 1.59 -23.58
CA LYS A 131 6.54 0.31 -23.50
C LYS A 131 5.78 -0.77 -22.72
N ARG A 132 4.72 -0.44 -21.97
CA ARG A 132 4.04 -1.35 -21.03
C ARG A 132 2.54 -1.06 -20.88
N GLY A 133 1.73 -2.12 -20.86
CA GLY A 133 0.28 -2.05 -20.64
C GLY A 133 -0.54 -2.08 -21.93
N LEU A 134 0.09 -1.77 -23.07
CA LEU A 134 -0.51 -1.91 -24.39
C LEU A 134 -0.32 -3.32 -24.96
N ASP A 135 -1.32 -3.80 -25.72
CA ASP A 135 -1.23 -5.02 -26.51
C ASP A 135 -0.15 -4.91 -27.61
N ALA A 136 0.29 -6.06 -28.11
CA ALA A 136 1.40 -6.12 -29.08
C ALA A 136 1.12 -5.36 -30.38
N LYS A 137 -0.11 -5.42 -30.92
CA LYS A 137 -0.49 -4.76 -32.17
C LYS A 137 -0.58 -3.24 -31.99
N THR A 138 -1.20 -2.80 -30.90
CA THR A 138 -1.28 -1.39 -30.52
C THR A 138 0.12 -0.81 -30.35
N LYS A 139 0.99 -1.53 -29.63
CA LYS A 139 2.38 -1.12 -29.41
C LYS A 139 3.17 -1.02 -30.70
N GLU A 140 3.06 -2.00 -31.61
CA GLU A 140 3.75 -1.97 -32.91
C GLU A 140 3.33 -0.76 -33.75
N ARG A 141 2.03 -0.51 -33.87
CA ARG A 141 1.53 0.63 -34.67
C ARG A 141 1.92 1.96 -34.05
N LEU A 142 1.82 2.09 -32.72
CA LEU A 142 2.23 3.30 -32.02
C LEU A 142 3.73 3.57 -32.23
N PHE A 143 4.59 2.56 -32.11
CA PHE A 143 6.02 2.74 -32.32
C PHE A 143 6.37 3.21 -33.74
N LYS A 144 5.69 2.72 -34.78
CA LYS A 144 5.84 3.27 -36.14
C LYS A 144 5.56 4.77 -36.20
N ILE A 145 4.48 5.22 -35.55
CA ILE A 145 4.15 6.65 -35.49
C ILE A 145 5.24 7.45 -34.76
N LEU A 146 5.72 6.93 -33.62
CA LEU A 146 6.76 7.59 -32.82
C LEU A 146 8.13 7.63 -33.52
N ASP A 147 8.42 6.69 -34.42
CA ASP A 147 9.62 6.68 -35.26
C ASP A 147 9.52 7.69 -36.42
N GLU A 148 8.33 7.97 -36.91
CA GLU A 148 8.09 8.87 -38.04
C GLU A 148 7.98 10.33 -37.61
N LYS A 149 7.29 10.60 -36.49
CA LYS A 149 6.93 11.94 -36.01
C LYS A 149 7.66 12.32 -34.72
N SER A 150 7.86 13.61 -34.51
CA SER A 150 8.41 14.16 -33.27
C SER A 150 7.30 14.74 -32.39
N ILE A 151 6.44 13.86 -31.87
CA ILE A 151 5.38 14.25 -30.92
C ILE A 151 5.85 14.10 -29.47
N ILE A 152 5.06 14.64 -28.55
CA ILE A 152 5.29 14.50 -27.11
C ILE A 152 4.19 13.60 -26.52
N VAL A 153 4.58 12.49 -25.89
CA VAL A 153 3.65 11.58 -25.23
C VAL A 153 3.71 11.80 -23.73
N ILE A 154 2.57 12.10 -23.10
CA ILE A 154 2.42 12.16 -21.64
C ILE A 154 1.62 10.95 -21.20
N CYS A 155 2.11 10.20 -20.22
CA CYS A 155 1.45 8.99 -19.76
C CYS A 155 1.64 8.69 -18.27
N GLY A 156 0.77 7.86 -17.70
CA GLY A 156 0.85 7.36 -16.33
C GLY A 156 1.24 5.87 -16.28
N HIS A 157 0.56 5.13 -15.42
CA HIS A 157 0.56 3.68 -15.22
C HIS A 157 1.84 3.03 -14.67
N ILE A 158 3.01 3.66 -14.84
CA ILE A 158 4.26 3.16 -14.24
C ILE A 158 4.54 3.76 -12.86
N HIS A 159 3.75 4.75 -12.44
CA HIS A 159 3.80 5.41 -11.13
C HIS A 159 5.17 6.03 -10.74
N SER A 160 6.06 6.18 -11.71
CA SER A 160 7.39 6.76 -11.56
C SER A 160 7.59 7.83 -12.63
N PHE A 161 8.35 8.86 -12.31
CA PHE A 161 8.76 9.84 -13.32
C PHE A 161 9.78 9.24 -14.28
N ALA A 162 9.56 9.39 -15.58
CA ALA A 162 10.57 9.11 -16.61
C ALA A 162 10.41 10.09 -17.77
N ASP A 163 11.52 10.53 -18.34
CA ASP A 163 11.54 11.38 -19.54
C ASP A 163 12.59 10.81 -20.49
N GLU A 164 12.11 10.23 -21.58
CA GLU A 164 12.95 9.50 -22.52
C GLU A 164 12.55 9.78 -23.97
N THR A 165 13.44 9.43 -24.89
CA THR A 165 13.16 9.46 -26.32
C THR A 165 12.82 8.06 -26.81
N VAL A 166 11.71 7.93 -27.54
CA VAL A 166 11.30 6.71 -28.24
C VAL A 166 11.08 7.07 -29.71
N GLY A 167 11.91 6.51 -30.59
CA GLY A 167 11.95 6.94 -31.98
C GLY A 167 12.42 8.40 -32.08
N LYS A 168 11.59 9.25 -32.69
CA LYS A 168 11.77 10.71 -32.75
C LYS A 168 10.95 11.48 -31.71
N SER A 169 10.11 10.77 -30.96
CA SER A 169 9.17 11.35 -30.01
C SER A 169 9.74 11.36 -28.59
N ARG A 170 9.32 12.36 -27.80
CA ARG A 170 9.62 12.43 -26.36
C ARG A 170 8.48 11.78 -25.59
N VAL A 171 8.79 10.94 -24.62
CA VAL A 171 7.83 10.24 -23.77
C VAL A 171 8.09 10.62 -22.33
N VAL A 172 7.12 11.30 -21.72
CA VAL A 172 7.14 11.74 -20.33
C VAL A 172 6.13 10.90 -19.54
N ALA A 173 6.63 9.95 -18.75
CA ALA A 173 5.83 9.20 -17.80
C ALA A 173 5.76 9.95 -16.48
N LEU A 174 4.56 10.08 -15.93
CA LEU A 174 4.28 10.85 -14.72
C LEU A 174 4.21 9.95 -13.50
N ARG A 175 4.63 10.53 -12.37
CA ARG A 175 4.48 9.92 -11.07
C ARG A 175 3.00 9.93 -10.66
N ALA A 176 2.62 8.93 -9.86
CA ALA A 176 1.26 8.80 -9.37
C ALA A 176 0.94 9.80 -8.26
N LEU A 177 -0.33 10.20 -8.16
CA LEU A 177 -0.89 10.87 -6.98
C LEU A 177 -1.24 9.87 -5.87
N ASP A 178 -1.41 8.58 -6.22
CA ASP A 178 -1.61 7.50 -5.24
C ASP A 178 -0.38 7.31 -4.34
N ALA A 179 -0.60 7.54 -3.05
CA ALA A 179 0.39 7.44 -1.98
C ALA A 179 0.99 6.04 -1.77
N GLU A 180 0.31 5.00 -2.25
CA GLU A 180 0.74 3.60 -2.09
C GLU A 180 1.47 3.05 -3.29
N LYS A 181 1.36 3.74 -4.43
CA LYS A 181 1.91 3.28 -5.70
C LYS A 181 3.01 4.16 -6.25
N THR A 182 3.16 5.39 -5.75
CA THR A 182 4.26 6.28 -6.15
C THR A 182 5.63 5.63 -5.92
N ILE A 183 6.49 5.70 -6.94
CA ILE A 183 7.82 5.08 -6.95
C ILE A 183 8.89 6.17 -7.02
N GLY A 184 9.92 6.01 -6.18
CA GLY A 184 11.13 6.84 -6.15
C GLY A 184 11.00 8.15 -5.36
N ALA A 185 9.79 8.72 -5.26
CA ALA A 185 9.52 9.96 -4.54
C ALA A 185 8.04 10.10 -4.11
N PRO A 186 7.69 11.09 -3.28
CA PRO A 186 6.32 11.30 -2.81
C PRO A 186 5.34 11.62 -3.95
N PRO A 187 4.03 11.50 -3.70
CA PRO A 187 3.00 11.85 -4.68
C PRO A 187 3.12 13.30 -5.15
N CYS A 188 2.74 13.55 -6.40
CA CYS A 188 2.83 14.89 -6.97
C CYS A 188 1.74 15.14 -8.02
N ILE A 189 1.63 16.41 -8.41
CA ILE A 189 1.03 16.83 -9.67
C ILE A 189 2.12 17.44 -10.56
N THR A 190 1.94 17.33 -11.88
CA THR A 190 2.89 17.90 -12.84
C THR A 190 2.24 19.05 -13.58
N TYR A 191 2.86 20.22 -13.55
CA TYR A 191 2.44 21.37 -14.33
C TYR A 191 3.27 21.48 -15.59
N PHE A 192 2.61 21.60 -16.73
CA PHE A 192 3.24 21.83 -18.02
C PHE A 192 3.02 23.26 -18.48
N ASN A 193 4.07 23.89 -19.01
CA ASN A 193 3.94 25.08 -19.82
C ASN A 193 4.11 24.68 -21.28
N ILE A 194 3.03 24.82 -22.04
CA ILE A 194 2.95 24.43 -23.45
C ILE A 194 2.61 25.66 -24.27
N THR A 195 3.51 26.00 -25.19
CA THR A 195 3.31 27.02 -26.22
C THR A 195 3.76 26.45 -27.56
N LYS A 196 3.66 27.23 -28.65
CA LYS A 196 4.19 26.82 -29.94
C LYS A 196 5.68 26.46 -29.86
N ASP A 197 6.46 27.23 -29.10
CA ASP A 197 7.93 27.15 -29.08
C ASP A 197 8.49 26.52 -27.80
N GLU A 198 7.67 26.36 -26.76
CA GLU A 198 8.09 25.88 -25.44
C GLU A 198 7.30 24.65 -24.99
N PHE A 199 8.03 23.67 -24.44
CA PHE A 199 7.49 22.59 -23.64
C PHE A 199 8.39 22.39 -22.41
N SER A 200 7.90 22.80 -21.24
CA SER A 200 8.58 22.65 -19.96
C SER A 200 7.60 22.11 -18.91
N TYR A 201 8.13 21.52 -17.84
CA TYR A 201 7.30 21.03 -16.73
C TYR A 201 7.98 21.16 -15.38
N GLU A 202 7.16 21.21 -14.33
CA GLU A 202 7.55 21.21 -12.93
C GLU A 202 6.69 20.20 -12.14
N GLU A 203 7.32 19.42 -11.25
CA GLU A 203 6.60 18.55 -10.32
C GLU A 203 6.33 19.31 -9.01
N LYS A 204 5.06 19.44 -8.62
CA LYS A 204 4.67 19.87 -7.28
C LYS A 204 4.55 18.65 -6.38
N ILE A 205 5.59 18.40 -5.59
CA ILE A 205 5.68 17.25 -4.68
C ILE A 205 4.92 17.54 -3.38
N PHE A 206 4.10 16.58 -2.96
CA PHE A 206 3.38 16.61 -1.68
C PHE A 206 4.13 15.82 -0.60
N SER A 207 5.30 16.33 -0.21
CA SER A 207 6.09 15.76 0.87
C SER A 207 5.45 16.04 2.23
N ILE A 208 5.72 15.15 3.20
CA ILE A 208 5.33 15.37 4.59
C ILE A 208 6.46 16.11 5.30
N PRO A 209 6.19 17.23 5.97
CA PRO A 209 7.20 17.94 6.74
C PRO A 209 7.84 17.05 7.80
N LYS A 210 9.16 17.16 7.97
CA LYS A 210 9.96 16.36 8.89
C LYS A 210 9.44 16.41 10.33
N GLU A 211 9.03 17.59 10.79
CA GLU A 211 8.49 17.82 12.13
C GLU A 211 7.22 17.00 12.40
N ASN A 212 6.49 16.60 11.35
CA ASN A 212 5.31 15.75 11.48
C ASN A 212 5.67 14.26 11.60
N MET A 213 6.92 13.89 11.34
CA MET A 213 7.46 12.53 11.47
C MET A 213 8.15 12.28 12.82
N ASN A 214 8.06 13.24 13.75
CA ASN A 214 8.62 13.12 15.10
C ASN A 214 8.13 11.85 15.82
N GLY A 215 9.07 11.05 16.30
CA GLY A 215 8.81 9.79 17.00
C GLY A 215 8.44 8.60 16.09
N PHE A 216 8.35 8.78 14.77
CA PHE A 216 8.09 7.66 13.85
C PHE A 216 9.20 6.62 13.91
N ARG A 217 10.45 7.06 13.82
CA ARG A 217 11.63 6.19 13.84
C ARG A 217 11.77 5.38 15.14
N ASP A 218 11.33 5.95 16.26
CA ASP A 218 11.35 5.32 17.58
C ASP A 218 10.41 4.11 17.69
N LEU A 219 9.48 3.95 16.74
CA LEU A 219 8.54 2.82 16.67
C LEU A 219 9.00 1.72 15.73
N ILE A 220 10.01 1.97 14.89
CA ILE A 220 10.59 0.93 14.05
C ILE A 220 11.29 -0.10 14.95
N GLY A 221 11.00 -1.37 14.71
CA GLY A 221 11.53 -2.52 15.43
C GLY A 221 11.91 -3.66 14.49
N ILE A 222 12.39 -4.76 15.06
CA ILE A 222 12.83 -5.94 14.30
C ILE A 222 12.03 -7.17 14.76
N SER A 223 11.56 -7.99 13.82
CA SER A 223 11.10 -9.34 14.12
C SER A 223 12.30 -10.27 14.28
N CYS A 224 12.46 -10.83 15.47
CA CYS A 224 13.57 -11.65 15.89
C CYS A 224 13.38 -13.12 15.47
N PHE A 225 14.12 -13.51 14.43
CA PHE A 225 14.26 -14.91 13.98
C PHE A 225 15.49 -15.60 14.59
N ASP A 226 16.49 -14.83 15.02
CA ASP A 226 17.67 -15.30 15.73
C ASP A 226 17.88 -14.47 17.01
N VAL A 227 17.74 -15.11 18.17
CA VAL A 227 17.70 -14.44 19.49
C VAL A 227 19.02 -13.76 19.82
N GLU A 228 20.14 -14.44 19.60
CA GLU A 228 21.44 -13.91 20.02
C GLU A 228 21.82 -12.68 19.18
N THR A 229 21.83 -12.84 17.86
CA THR A 229 22.31 -11.77 16.96
C THR A 229 21.36 -10.58 16.92
N THR A 230 20.04 -10.80 16.97
CA THR A 230 19.05 -9.71 16.92
C THR A 230 19.11 -8.83 18.16
N PHE A 231 19.16 -9.43 19.36
CA PHE A 231 19.19 -8.64 20.60
C PHE A 231 20.53 -7.92 20.80
N ASP A 232 21.65 -8.55 20.42
CA ASP A 232 22.96 -7.90 20.49
C ASP A 232 23.01 -6.68 19.56
N TYR A 233 22.49 -6.80 18.34
CA TYR A 233 22.32 -5.66 17.45
C TYR A 233 21.37 -4.60 18.02
N ALA A 234 20.21 -5.01 18.57
CA ALA A 234 19.24 -4.07 19.12
C ALA A 234 19.80 -3.24 20.27
N VAL A 235 20.61 -3.84 21.15
CA VAL A 235 21.34 -3.12 22.20
C VAL A 235 22.35 -2.15 21.61
N LYS A 236 23.16 -2.61 20.65
CA LYS A 236 24.20 -1.80 20.01
C LYS A 236 23.62 -0.59 19.25
N SER A 237 22.50 -0.78 18.58
CA SER A 237 21.87 0.20 17.69
C SER A 237 20.66 0.90 18.29
N ASN A 238 20.45 0.75 19.61
CA ASN A 238 19.37 1.40 20.36
C ASN A 238 17.95 1.13 19.77
N ILE A 239 17.70 -0.09 19.30
CA ILE A 239 16.40 -0.49 18.77
C ILE A 239 15.45 -0.76 19.93
N LYS A 240 14.38 0.04 20.04
CA LYS A 240 13.47 0.04 21.20
C LYS A 240 12.36 -1.00 21.12
N ASN A 241 12.09 -1.57 19.95
CA ASN A 241 10.97 -2.48 19.73
C ASN A 241 11.45 -3.78 19.08
N ILE A 242 11.06 -4.92 19.66
CA ILE A 242 11.37 -6.25 19.13
C ILE A 242 10.11 -7.10 19.15
N GLU A 243 9.89 -7.85 18.08
CA GLU A 243 8.92 -8.95 18.07
C GLU A 243 9.64 -10.29 18.15
N LEU A 244 9.36 -11.11 19.17
CA LEU A 244 9.86 -12.47 19.27
C LEU A 244 9.05 -13.42 18.39
N ARG A 245 9.70 -14.09 17.42
CA ARG A 245 9.05 -15.13 16.61
C ARG A 245 9.51 -16.54 16.92
N LYS A 246 10.68 -16.67 17.56
CA LYS A 246 11.25 -17.97 17.92
C LYS A 246 10.84 -18.35 19.34
N TYR A 247 10.12 -19.46 19.47
CA TYR A 247 9.82 -20.14 20.71
C TYR A 247 10.18 -21.63 20.52
N SER A 248 10.89 -22.23 21.46
CA SER A 248 11.38 -23.62 21.35
C SER A 248 11.31 -24.32 22.70
N GLU A 249 10.78 -25.54 22.76
CA GLU A 249 10.78 -26.35 23.99
C GLU A 249 12.20 -26.70 24.51
N ASP A 250 13.25 -26.34 23.77
CA ASP A 250 14.64 -26.35 24.21
C ASP A 250 14.88 -25.33 25.35
N ASP A 251 15.17 -25.84 26.55
CA ASP A 251 15.47 -25.05 27.75
C ASP A 251 16.66 -24.09 27.54
N GLY A 252 17.66 -24.47 26.74
CA GLY A 252 18.82 -23.62 26.44
C GLY A 252 18.43 -22.37 25.65
N LEU A 253 17.49 -22.50 24.71
CA LEU A 253 16.97 -21.34 23.99
C LEU A 253 16.05 -20.49 24.88
N PHE A 254 15.27 -21.12 25.77
CA PHE A 254 14.42 -20.40 26.73
C PHE A 254 15.28 -19.46 27.60
N ASP A 255 16.31 -20.00 28.25
CA ASP A 255 17.17 -19.25 29.17
C ASP A 255 17.94 -18.13 28.44
N LEU A 256 18.51 -18.45 27.26
CA LEU A 256 19.17 -17.45 26.42
C LEU A 256 18.24 -16.30 26.04
N THR A 257 16.98 -16.60 25.69
CA THR A 257 15.98 -15.58 25.33
C THR A 257 15.68 -14.67 26.52
N VAL A 258 15.48 -15.24 27.71
CA VAL A 258 15.24 -14.46 28.93
C VAL A 258 16.43 -13.56 29.27
N GLU A 259 17.66 -14.08 29.16
CA GLU A 259 18.87 -13.31 29.39
C GLU A 259 18.97 -12.12 28.41
N LYS A 260 18.88 -12.38 27.10
CA LYS A 260 19.02 -11.36 26.05
C LYS A 260 17.93 -10.29 26.14
N VAL A 261 16.68 -10.68 26.41
CA VAL A 261 15.58 -9.72 26.67
C VAL A 261 15.89 -8.82 27.87
N ASN A 262 16.36 -9.39 28.98
CA ASN A 262 16.68 -8.62 30.18
C ASN A 262 17.84 -7.64 29.95
N MET A 263 18.86 -8.05 29.21
CA MET A 263 19.97 -7.16 28.82
C MET A 263 19.48 -5.99 27.97
N TRP A 264 18.62 -6.27 26.98
CA TRP A 264 18.05 -5.26 26.10
C TRP A 264 17.15 -4.27 26.83
N ARG A 265 16.26 -4.74 27.70
CA ARG A 265 15.41 -3.87 28.54
C ARG A 265 16.20 -2.96 29.46
N LYS A 266 17.31 -3.46 30.05
CA LYS A 266 18.19 -2.64 30.89
C LYS A 266 18.90 -1.51 30.12
N LYS A 267 18.94 -1.57 28.79
CA LYS A 267 19.66 -0.62 27.94
C LYS A 267 18.74 0.33 27.18
N CYS A 268 17.81 -0.23 26.41
CA CYS A 268 17.00 0.55 25.47
C CYS A 268 15.59 -0.01 25.23
N GLY A 269 15.30 -1.24 25.66
CA GLY A 269 14.08 -1.94 25.30
C GLY A 269 12.81 -1.29 25.84
N ASN A 270 11.81 -1.15 24.97
CA ASN A 270 10.51 -0.58 25.26
C ASN A 270 9.39 -1.59 25.00
N VAL A 271 9.11 -1.92 23.73
CA VAL A 271 8.03 -2.87 23.37
C VAL A 271 8.59 -4.21 22.97
N LEU A 272 8.18 -5.25 23.71
CA LEU A 272 8.41 -6.64 23.34
C LEU A 272 7.08 -7.23 22.87
N SER A 273 6.93 -7.41 21.56
CA SER A 273 5.85 -8.24 21.01
C SER A 273 6.28 -9.70 20.99
N MET A 274 5.33 -10.61 21.04
CA MET A 274 5.55 -12.03 20.76
C MET A 274 4.55 -12.50 19.71
N HIS A 275 5.07 -13.06 18.63
CA HIS A 275 4.26 -13.71 17.62
C HIS A 275 3.86 -15.10 18.11
N MET A 276 2.57 -15.29 18.29
CA MET A 276 2.01 -16.50 18.89
C MET A 276 1.92 -17.64 17.86
N PRO A 277 1.87 -18.91 18.31
CA PRO A 277 1.53 -20.03 17.44
C PRO A 277 0.12 -19.88 16.86
N ASP A 278 -0.13 -20.51 15.72
CA ASP A 278 -1.44 -20.50 15.09
C ASP A 278 -2.50 -21.23 15.94
N VAL A 279 -3.76 -20.82 15.77
CA VAL A 279 -4.93 -21.61 16.15
C VAL A 279 -5.44 -22.30 14.88
N ASN A 280 -5.49 -23.63 14.91
CA ASN A 280 -5.83 -24.47 13.77
C ASN A 280 -7.09 -25.28 14.04
N PHE A 281 -7.60 -25.93 12.99
CA PHE A 281 -8.59 -26.99 13.09
C PHE A 281 -7.99 -28.29 12.53
N GLU A 282 -7.86 -29.31 13.39
CA GLU A 282 -7.23 -30.59 13.09
C GLU A 282 -8.07 -31.72 13.70
N ASP A 283 -8.32 -32.79 12.94
CA ASP A 283 -9.06 -33.99 13.39
C ASP A 283 -10.41 -33.69 14.09
N GLY A 284 -11.16 -32.73 13.56
CA GLY A 284 -12.48 -32.37 14.08
C GLY A 284 -12.45 -31.51 15.34
N LYS A 285 -11.29 -30.96 15.72
CA LYS A 285 -11.11 -30.15 16.92
C LYS A 285 -10.28 -28.90 16.64
N ILE A 286 -10.57 -27.83 17.36
CA ILE A 286 -9.72 -26.65 17.36
C ILE A 286 -8.51 -26.92 18.25
N VAL A 287 -7.31 -26.73 17.70
CA VAL A 287 -6.03 -27.00 18.36
C VAL A 287 -5.14 -25.77 18.31
N TYR A 288 -4.32 -25.60 19.34
CA TYR A 288 -3.42 -24.45 19.49
C TYR A 288 -2.09 -24.94 20.08
N PRO A 289 -1.32 -25.74 19.32
CA PRO A 289 -0.09 -26.36 19.83
C PRO A 289 0.93 -25.30 20.24
N LYS A 290 1.76 -25.62 21.24
CA LYS A 290 2.86 -24.77 21.76
C LYS A 290 2.44 -23.47 22.45
N TRP A 291 1.15 -23.16 22.56
CA TRP A 291 0.70 -21.96 23.26
C TRP A 291 1.10 -21.94 24.73
N GLU A 292 1.02 -23.07 25.44
CA GLU A 292 1.44 -23.12 26.85
C GLU A 292 2.91 -22.73 27.03
N TYR A 293 3.78 -23.22 26.15
CA TYR A 293 5.19 -22.85 26.15
C TYR A 293 5.38 -21.36 25.78
N ALA A 294 4.70 -20.88 24.74
CA ALA A 294 4.76 -19.46 24.36
C ALA A 294 4.31 -18.54 25.50
N LEU A 295 3.24 -18.91 26.22
CA LEU A 295 2.75 -18.19 27.39
C LEU A 295 3.74 -18.21 28.56
N LYS A 296 4.41 -19.35 28.80
CA LYS A 296 5.48 -19.46 29.81
C LYS A 296 6.63 -18.50 29.47
N LEU A 297 7.08 -18.48 28.23
CA LEU A 297 8.15 -17.57 27.78
C LEU A 297 7.70 -16.11 27.82
N ALA A 298 6.48 -15.80 27.39
CA ALA A 298 5.92 -14.45 27.44
C ALA A 298 5.90 -13.90 28.86
N LYS A 299 5.52 -14.73 29.84
CA LYS A 299 5.55 -14.37 31.26
C LYS A 299 6.98 -14.16 31.76
N ALA A 300 7.92 -15.03 31.41
CA ALA A 300 9.31 -14.95 31.87
C ALA A 300 10.05 -13.74 31.27
N THR A 301 9.71 -13.36 30.04
CA THR A 301 10.29 -12.22 29.33
C THR A 301 9.50 -10.91 29.53
N GLY A 302 8.34 -10.98 30.18
CA GLY A 302 7.46 -9.85 30.47
C GLY A 302 6.92 -9.15 29.22
N VAL A 303 6.54 -9.92 28.19
CA VAL A 303 5.96 -9.44 26.92
C VAL A 303 4.87 -8.38 27.16
N THR A 304 4.85 -7.34 26.33
CA THR A 304 3.88 -6.23 26.42
C THR A 304 2.85 -6.23 25.30
N SER A 305 3.07 -7.02 24.25
CA SER A 305 2.10 -7.21 23.17
C SER A 305 2.20 -8.59 22.52
N MET A 306 1.14 -9.05 21.87
CA MET A 306 1.11 -10.32 21.15
C MET A 306 0.52 -10.14 19.76
N THR A 307 1.17 -10.77 18.78
CA THR A 307 0.66 -10.90 17.42
C THR A 307 0.07 -12.30 17.25
N VAL A 308 -1.18 -12.38 16.77
CA VAL A 308 -1.92 -13.63 16.62
C VAL A 308 -2.53 -13.66 15.23
N HIS A 309 -2.39 -14.77 14.50
CA HIS A 309 -3.12 -14.94 13.26
C HIS A 309 -4.59 -15.28 13.52
N PRO A 310 -5.52 -14.86 12.64
CA PRO A 310 -6.84 -15.45 12.51
C PRO A 310 -6.75 -16.98 12.35
N PRO A 311 -7.81 -17.73 12.67
CA PRO A 311 -7.78 -19.18 12.55
C PRO A 311 -7.45 -19.63 11.13
N ARG A 312 -6.61 -20.65 10.99
CA ARG A 312 -6.22 -21.19 9.67
C ARG A 312 -7.29 -22.10 9.06
N VAL A 313 -8.46 -21.54 8.83
CA VAL A 313 -9.64 -22.22 8.25
C VAL A 313 -10.22 -21.41 7.10
N SER A 314 -11.11 -22.03 6.31
CA SER A 314 -11.80 -21.31 5.23
C SER A 314 -12.81 -20.30 5.77
N VAL A 315 -13.22 -19.34 4.94
CA VAL A 315 -14.28 -18.39 5.27
C VAL A 315 -15.60 -19.11 5.58
N GLU A 316 -15.97 -20.09 4.74
CA GLU A 316 -17.16 -20.92 4.94
C GLU A 316 -17.14 -21.57 6.33
N PHE A 317 -16.03 -22.23 6.68
CA PHE A 317 -15.87 -22.88 7.98
C PHE A 317 -15.92 -21.87 9.14
N MET A 318 -15.24 -20.73 8.99
CA MET A 318 -15.25 -19.69 10.01
C MET A 318 -16.66 -19.15 10.27
N LYS A 319 -17.53 -19.05 9.25
CA LYS A 319 -18.92 -18.59 9.43
C LYS A 319 -19.74 -19.57 10.28
N GLU A 320 -19.56 -20.87 10.08
CA GLU A 320 -20.28 -21.90 10.84
C GLU A 320 -19.79 -22.01 12.29
N HIS A 321 -18.48 -21.83 12.52
CA HIS A 321 -17.83 -22.03 13.81
C HIS A 321 -17.40 -20.74 14.50
N PHE A 322 -17.93 -19.59 14.08
CA PHE A 322 -17.44 -18.27 14.52
C PHE A 322 -17.41 -18.15 16.05
N ASP A 323 -18.54 -18.41 16.72
CA ASP A 323 -18.66 -18.27 18.18
C ASP A 323 -17.74 -19.23 18.97
N GLU A 324 -17.42 -20.40 18.40
CA GLU A 324 -16.49 -21.38 18.98
C GLU A 324 -15.07 -20.80 19.00
N PHE A 325 -14.59 -20.28 17.87
CA PHE A 325 -13.30 -19.60 17.78
C PHE A 325 -13.23 -18.36 18.69
N ILE A 326 -14.30 -17.54 18.73
CA ILE A 326 -14.34 -16.38 19.62
C ILE A 326 -14.20 -16.80 21.09
N SER A 327 -14.88 -17.87 21.49
CA SER A 327 -14.81 -18.38 22.87
C SER A 327 -13.42 -18.91 23.21
N ILE A 328 -12.76 -19.60 22.26
CA ILE A 328 -11.39 -20.07 22.44
C ILE A 328 -10.40 -18.91 22.57
N TYR A 329 -10.47 -17.91 21.70
CA TYR A 329 -9.61 -16.74 21.82
C TYR A 329 -9.84 -15.99 23.14
N TYR A 330 -11.09 -15.84 23.57
CA TYR A 330 -11.41 -15.28 24.88
C TYR A 330 -10.79 -16.09 26.03
N ASP A 331 -10.92 -17.42 26.02
CA ASP A 331 -10.39 -18.31 27.05
C ASP A 331 -8.85 -18.30 27.09
N ILE A 332 -8.21 -18.18 25.93
CA ILE A 332 -6.75 -18.05 25.83
C ILE A 332 -6.31 -16.68 26.36
N PHE A 333 -6.91 -15.60 25.87
CA PHE A 333 -6.50 -14.24 26.19
C PHE A 333 -6.85 -13.83 27.62
N SER A 334 -7.91 -14.37 28.21
CA SER A 334 -8.30 -14.12 29.61
C SER A 334 -7.24 -14.57 30.62
N LYS A 335 -6.35 -15.50 30.23
CA LYS A 335 -5.22 -15.96 31.05
C LYS A 335 -4.03 -14.99 31.04
N LEU A 336 -4.05 -13.99 30.15
CA LEU A 336 -3.01 -12.98 30.06
C LEU A 336 -3.30 -11.80 30.99
N PRO A 337 -2.27 -11.10 31.50
CA PRO A 337 -2.42 -9.77 32.09
C PRO A 337 -3.24 -8.83 31.19
N SER A 338 -4.05 -7.97 31.81
CA SER A 338 -4.99 -7.08 31.10
C SER A 338 -4.31 -5.95 30.32
N ASP A 339 -3.05 -5.64 30.65
CA ASP A 339 -2.23 -4.60 30.04
C ASP A 339 -1.46 -5.07 28.80
N ILE A 340 -1.46 -6.37 28.50
CA ILE A 340 -0.90 -6.92 27.26
C ILE A 340 -1.83 -6.57 26.10
N LYS A 341 -1.29 -5.86 25.09
CA LYS A 341 -2.01 -5.58 23.84
C LYS A 341 -1.99 -6.81 22.94
N ILE A 342 -3.14 -7.17 22.38
CA ILE A 342 -3.25 -8.33 21.49
C ILE A 342 -3.68 -7.84 20.12
N GLY A 343 -3.01 -8.26 19.06
CA GLY A 343 -3.35 -7.89 17.70
C GLY A 343 -3.62 -9.10 16.83
N PHE A 344 -4.74 -9.08 16.10
CA PHE A 344 -4.98 -10.02 15.01
C PHE A 344 -4.30 -9.52 13.74
N GLU A 345 -3.43 -10.33 13.16
CA GLU A 345 -2.72 -10.00 11.93
C GLU A 345 -3.53 -10.35 10.69
N ASN A 346 -3.64 -9.45 9.71
CA ASN A 346 -4.28 -9.78 8.44
C ASN A 346 -3.43 -10.78 7.64
N MET A 347 -4.11 -11.72 6.98
CA MET A 347 -3.49 -12.72 6.13
C MET A 347 -3.72 -12.37 4.65
N HIS A 348 -3.21 -13.20 3.74
CA HIS A 348 -3.37 -12.98 2.30
C HIS A 348 -3.60 -14.27 1.52
N MET A 349 -4.17 -14.12 0.32
CA MET A 349 -4.35 -15.19 -0.66
C MET A 349 -3.04 -15.90 -0.98
N ARG A 350 -3.03 -17.23 -0.84
CA ARG A 350 -1.92 -18.10 -1.23
C ARG A 350 -2.03 -18.41 -2.72
N LYS A 351 -1.07 -17.90 -3.49
CA LYS A 351 -1.02 -18.06 -4.94
C LYS A 351 -1.04 -19.54 -5.34
N GLY A 352 -1.98 -19.92 -6.19
CA GLY A 352 -2.13 -21.29 -6.71
C GLY A 352 -2.73 -22.29 -5.72
N ILE A 353 -3.14 -21.82 -4.53
CA ILE A 353 -3.79 -22.64 -3.50
C ILE A 353 -5.21 -22.14 -3.25
N ASP A 354 -5.38 -20.84 -2.99
CA ASP A 354 -6.67 -20.28 -2.64
C ASP A 354 -7.45 -19.81 -3.88
N ASN A 355 -8.77 -20.02 -3.87
CA ASN A 355 -9.70 -19.46 -4.85
C ASN A 355 -10.36 -18.18 -4.30
N ALA A 356 -10.73 -17.24 -5.16
CA ALA A 356 -11.37 -15.99 -4.73
C ALA A 356 -12.88 -16.16 -4.42
N ASP A 357 -13.20 -17.14 -3.57
CA ASP A 357 -14.54 -17.51 -3.11
C ASP A 357 -14.53 -17.82 -1.61
N GLU A 358 -15.54 -18.48 -1.05
CA GLU A 358 -15.64 -18.77 0.39
C GLU A 358 -14.72 -19.91 0.86
N THR A 359 -14.02 -20.60 -0.07
CA THR A 359 -13.06 -21.66 0.26
C THR A 359 -11.67 -21.13 0.64
N ARG A 360 -11.38 -19.85 0.37
CA ARG A 360 -10.13 -19.21 0.83
C ARG A 360 -10.03 -19.14 2.34
N GLY A 361 -8.81 -18.88 2.83
CA GLY A 361 -8.58 -18.58 4.24
C GLY A 361 -9.34 -17.35 4.76
N TYR A 362 -9.71 -17.38 6.04
CA TYR A 362 -10.31 -16.25 6.75
C TYR A 362 -9.26 -15.22 7.17
N GLY A 363 -9.68 -13.96 7.34
CA GLY A 363 -8.83 -12.86 7.80
C GLY A 363 -8.02 -12.23 6.66
N TYR A 364 -8.46 -12.43 5.42
CA TYR A 364 -7.82 -11.86 4.24
C TYR A 364 -8.38 -10.47 3.94
N LEU A 365 -9.55 -10.11 4.47
CA LEU A 365 -10.19 -8.82 4.20
C LEU A 365 -10.28 -7.96 5.48
N PRO A 366 -10.25 -6.62 5.37
CA PRO A 366 -10.43 -5.75 6.55
C PRO A 366 -11.73 -6.04 7.32
N PRO A 367 -12.90 -6.24 6.68
CA PRO A 367 -14.12 -6.57 7.40
C PRO A 367 -14.02 -7.87 8.23
N GLU A 368 -13.26 -8.87 7.78
CA GLU A 368 -13.10 -10.15 8.47
C GLU A 368 -12.25 -10.01 9.73
N THR A 369 -11.11 -9.32 9.61
CA THR A 369 -10.24 -9.00 10.75
C THR A 369 -10.98 -8.11 11.75
N ASN A 370 -11.73 -7.11 11.26
CA ASN A 370 -12.53 -6.24 12.12
C ASN A 370 -13.62 -7.01 12.87
N ALA A 371 -14.35 -7.90 12.19
CA ALA A 371 -15.39 -8.72 12.82
C ALA A 371 -14.82 -9.61 13.93
N LEU A 372 -13.64 -10.19 13.71
CA LEU A 372 -12.94 -11.00 14.70
C LEU A 372 -12.56 -10.17 15.94
N ILE A 373 -11.94 -8.99 15.73
CA ILE A 373 -11.56 -8.06 16.80
C ILE A 373 -12.79 -7.64 17.62
N ASP A 374 -13.84 -7.19 16.95
CA ASP A 374 -15.04 -6.67 17.59
C ASP A 374 -15.76 -7.76 18.40
N ALA A 375 -15.81 -8.99 17.88
CA ALA A 375 -16.45 -10.11 18.58
C ALA A 375 -15.68 -10.54 19.84
N VAL A 376 -14.35 -10.58 19.79
CA VAL A 376 -13.53 -10.89 20.98
C VAL A 376 -13.62 -9.77 22.01
N ASN A 377 -13.50 -8.50 21.61
CA ASN A 377 -13.67 -7.35 22.52
C ASN A 377 -15.06 -7.33 23.16
N LYS A 378 -16.11 -7.68 22.41
CA LYS A 378 -17.47 -7.79 22.94
C LYS A 378 -17.57 -8.84 24.06
N LYS A 379 -16.85 -9.96 23.98
CA LYS A 379 -16.78 -10.95 25.06
C LYS A 379 -16.06 -10.41 26.29
N PHE A 380 -15.00 -9.61 26.12
CA PHE A 380 -14.31 -8.94 27.23
C PHE A 380 -15.13 -7.80 27.87
N GLY A 381 -15.99 -7.14 27.09
CA GLY A 381 -16.73 -5.95 27.52
C GLY A 381 -15.90 -4.65 27.52
N TYR A 382 -14.68 -4.70 26.98
CA TYR A 382 -13.78 -3.55 26.81
C TYR A 382 -12.82 -3.79 25.64
N GLU A 383 -12.18 -2.73 25.16
CA GLU A 383 -11.17 -2.83 24.10
C GLU A 383 -9.88 -3.44 24.64
N ARG A 384 -9.59 -4.68 24.21
CA ARG A 384 -8.39 -5.44 24.57
C ARG A 384 -7.57 -5.84 23.35
N VAL A 385 -8.26 -6.15 22.26
CA VAL A 385 -7.72 -6.69 21.03
C VAL A 385 -7.81 -5.62 19.94
N GLY A 386 -6.80 -5.56 19.08
CA GLY A 386 -6.75 -4.71 17.90
C GLY A 386 -6.22 -5.46 16.68
N ALA A 387 -5.74 -4.70 15.70
CA ALA A 387 -5.17 -5.23 14.46
C ALA A 387 -3.63 -5.13 14.46
N VAL A 388 -2.96 -6.19 14.04
CA VAL A 388 -1.62 -6.08 13.45
C VAL A 388 -1.81 -5.96 11.94
N VAL A 389 -1.31 -4.90 11.32
CA VAL A 389 -1.44 -4.75 9.87
C VAL A 389 -0.12 -5.13 9.21
N ASP A 390 -0.09 -6.29 8.55
CA ASP A 390 0.97 -6.64 7.61
C ASP A 390 0.66 -6.01 6.24
N ILE A 391 1.50 -5.07 5.86
CA ILE A 391 1.31 -4.26 4.65
C ILE A 391 1.60 -5.04 3.37
N GLY A 392 2.47 -6.05 3.43
CA GLY A 392 2.78 -6.89 2.28
C GLY A 392 1.74 -7.98 2.07
N HIS A 393 1.09 -8.45 3.13
CA HIS A 393 -0.11 -9.26 3.06
C HIS A 393 -1.22 -8.47 2.35
N ALA A 394 -1.53 -7.25 2.83
CA ALA A 394 -2.50 -6.37 2.17
C ALA A 394 -2.15 -6.14 0.69
N ARG A 395 -0.88 -5.86 0.38
CA ARG A 395 -0.41 -5.64 -1.00
C ARG A 395 -0.53 -6.87 -1.91
N ASN A 396 -0.24 -8.07 -1.40
CA ASN A 396 -0.15 -9.30 -2.21
C ASN A 396 -1.43 -10.14 -2.19
N ASN A 397 -2.52 -9.58 -1.66
CA ASN A 397 -3.80 -10.25 -1.53
C ASN A 397 -4.66 -10.18 -2.81
N MET A 398 -4.15 -10.64 -3.95
CA MET A 398 -4.93 -10.63 -5.20
C MET A 398 -6.15 -11.58 -5.11
N PRO A 399 -7.34 -11.20 -5.63
CA PRO A 399 -7.66 -9.93 -6.31
C PRO A 399 -8.05 -8.79 -5.36
N TYR A 400 -8.18 -9.08 -4.06
CA TYR A 400 -8.71 -8.17 -3.06
C TYR A 400 -7.86 -6.93 -2.79
N ASN A 401 -6.55 -6.94 -3.06
CA ASN A 401 -5.70 -5.76 -2.95
C ASN A 401 -6.12 -4.60 -3.88
N SER A 402 -6.95 -4.87 -4.89
CA SER A 402 -7.49 -3.86 -5.79
C SER A 402 -8.77 -3.23 -5.23
N ILE A 403 -9.51 -3.97 -4.40
CA ILE A 403 -10.75 -3.54 -3.73
C ILE A 403 -10.43 -2.92 -2.35
N TYR A 404 -9.47 -3.51 -1.66
CA TYR A 404 -8.98 -3.13 -0.34
C TYR A 404 -7.46 -2.87 -0.44
N PRO A 405 -7.03 -1.79 -1.10
CA PRO A 405 -5.64 -1.34 -1.06
C PRO A 405 -5.21 -1.01 0.38
N ILE A 406 -3.91 -0.77 0.60
CA ILE A 406 -3.36 -0.55 1.95
C ILE A 406 -4.10 0.62 2.63
N GLY A 407 -4.47 1.65 1.89
CA GLY A 407 -5.15 2.85 2.41
C GLY A 407 -6.53 2.54 2.96
N THR A 408 -7.22 1.56 2.37
CA THR A 408 -8.48 1.03 2.90
C THR A 408 -8.24 0.26 4.20
N TRP A 409 -7.16 -0.52 4.31
CA TRP A 409 -6.77 -1.13 5.59
C TRP A 409 -6.48 -0.07 6.65
N LEU A 410 -5.72 0.98 6.32
CA LEU A 410 -5.40 2.06 7.25
C LEU A 410 -6.65 2.83 7.69
N ALA A 411 -7.60 3.06 6.78
CA ALA A 411 -8.85 3.77 7.08
C ALA A 411 -9.81 2.94 7.94
N ILE A 412 -10.05 1.67 7.57
CA ILE A 412 -10.99 0.80 8.31
C ILE A 412 -10.42 0.39 9.67
N MET A 413 -9.14 0.00 9.71
CA MET A 413 -8.51 -0.39 10.99
C MET A 413 -8.19 0.83 11.85
N GLY A 414 -7.68 1.92 11.27
CA GLY A 414 -7.43 3.20 11.92
C GLY A 414 -6.85 3.12 13.34
N LYS A 415 -7.67 3.50 14.32
CA LYS A 415 -7.34 3.51 15.76
C LYS A 415 -7.40 2.14 16.43
N LYS A 416 -7.81 1.08 15.73
CA LYS A 416 -7.72 -0.31 16.20
C LYS A 416 -6.35 -0.92 15.93
N ILE A 417 -5.49 -0.29 15.13
CA ILE A 417 -4.15 -0.82 14.84
C ILE A 417 -3.29 -0.77 16.13
N VAL A 418 -2.69 -1.89 16.50
CA VAL A 418 -1.82 -2.03 17.69
C VAL A 418 -0.36 -2.33 17.33
N ALA A 419 -0.09 -2.77 16.10
CA ALA A 419 1.23 -2.91 15.52
C ALA A 419 1.16 -2.98 13.99
N PHE A 420 2.30 -2.85 13.32
CA PHE A 420 2.47 -3.17 11.90
C PHE A 420 3.54 -4.21 11.70
N HIS A 421 3.38 -5.05 10.69
CA HIS A 421 4.49 -5.74 10.04
C HIS A 421 4.81 -5.01 8.74
N ILE A 422 6.08 -4.64 8.60
CA ILE A 422 6.57 -3.85 7.48
C ILE A 422 7.73 -4.56 6.79
N HIS A 423 7.68 -4.58 5.46
CA HIS A 423 8.70 -5.15 4.58
C HIS A 423 8.44 -4.66 3.16
N GLN A 424 9.32 -5.03 2.22
CA GLN A 424 9.12 -4.79 0.79
C GLN A 424 8.76 -6.09 0.07
N SER A 425 7.95 -5.93 -0.98
CA SER A 425 7.71 -6.97 -1.97
C SER A 425 8.61 -6.77 -3.17
N VAL A 426 9.13 -7.87 -3.74
CA VAL A 426 9.87 -7.83 -5.00
C VAL A 426 9.23 -8.77 -6.02
N LYS A 427 9.28 -8.37 -7.29
CA LYS A 427 8.84 -9.22 -8.39
C LYS A 427 10.03 -10.06 -8.86
N ASP A 428 9.95 -11.36 -8.65
CA ASP A 428 10.86 -12.36 -9.19
C ASP A 428 10.25 -12.94 -10.49
N GLU A 429 11.04 -13.01 -11.56
CA GLU A 429 10.55 -13.49 -12.86
C GLU A 429 10.11 -14.96 -12.84
N LYS A 430 10.71 -15.78 -11.98
CA LYS A 430 10.44 -17.23 -11.89
C LYS A 430 9.42 -17.55 -10.80
N LEU A 431 9.56 -16.92 -9.63
CA LEU A 431 8.79 -17.24 -8.43
C LEU A 431 7.57 -16.32 -8.27
N GLY A 432 7.47 -15.24 -9.05
CA GLY A 432 6.43 -14.24 -8.90
C GLY A 432 6.73 -13.27 -7.74
N LEU A 433 5.70 -12.85 -7.02
CA LEU A 433 5.88 -11.89 -5.92
C LEU A 433 6.50 -12.58 -4.71
N ARG A 434 7.63 -12.05 -4.24
CA ARG A 434 8.28 -12.45 -3.00
C ARG A 434 8.05 -11.38 -1.94
N ASN A 435 7.56 -11.80 -0.78
CA ASN A 435 7.39 -10.98 0.42
C ASN A 435 8.66 -11.00 1.30
N HIS A 436 8.67 -10.15 2.33
CA HIS A 436 9.69 -10.13 3.41
C HIS A 436 11.10 -9.81 2.89
N ASN A 437 11.23 -8.73 2.09
CA ASN A 437 12.52 -8.22 1.61
C ASN A 437 12.82 -6.85 2.22
N ALA A 438 14.10 -6.46 2.22
CA ALA A 438 14.57 -5.19 2.74
C ALA A 438 13.87 -3.98 2.10
N ILE A 439 13.63 -2.95 2.91
CA ILE A 439 13.08 -1.66 2.49
C ILE A 439 14.26 -0.73 2.21
N THR A 440 14.67 -0.61 0.95
CA THR A 440 15.82 0.23 0.56
C THR A 440 15.43 1.65 0.15
N ASN A 441 14.13 1.86 -0.10
CA ASN A 441 13.52 3.14 -0.43
C ASN A 441 12.07 3.14 0.09
N TRP A 442 11.63 4.23 0.72
CA TRP A 442 10.26 4.37 1.24
C TRP A 442 9.23 4.47 0.11
N HIS A 443 9.62 4.97 -1.06
CA HIS A 443 8.81 4.99 -2.27
C HIS A 443 9.19 3.80 -3.15
N GLY A 444 9.09 2.60 -2.57
CA GLY A 444 9.53 1.37 -3.21
C GLY A 444 8.65 0.96 -4.40
N PRO A 445 9.15 0.08 -5.28
CA PRO A 445 8.49 -0.27 -6.53
C PRO A 445 7.18 -1.07 -6.38
N MET A 446 7.03 -1.81 -5.27
CA MET A 446 5.83 -2.62 -5.00
C MET A 446 4.98 -2.06 -3.86
N ILE A 447 5.63 -1.48 -2.84
CA ILE A 447 5.01 -0.84 -1.68
C ILE A 447 5.65 0.53 -1.48
N SER A 448 4.83 1.57 -1.58
CA SER A 448 5.17 2.93 -1.15
C SER A 448 4.61 3.21 0.24
N TYR A 449 5.45 3.74 1.12
CA TYR A 449 5.12 4.05 2.52
C TYR A 449 4.49 5.44 2.68
N SER A 450 4.34 6.22 1.60
CA SER A 450 3.75 7.57 1.67
C SER A 450 2.36 7.56 2.30
N GLY A 451 1.57 6.51 2.03
CA GLY A 451 0.26 6.33 2.66
C GLY A 451 0.33 6.19 4.18
N ILE A 452 1.29 5.42 4.70
CA ILE A 452 1.49 5.26 6.16
C ILE A 452 1.96 6.59 6.78
N PHE A 453 2.90 7.27 6.13
CA PHE A 453 3.37 8.57 6.61
C PHE A 453 2.25 9.60 6.64
N LYS A 454 1.37 9.62 5.63
CA LYS A 454 0.23 10.54 5.58
C LYS A 454 -0.79 10.21 6.65
N ALA A 455 -1.11 8.93 6.84
CA ALA A 455 -1.99 8.47 7.92
C ALA A 455 -1.42 8.82 9.30
N TRP A 456 -0.10 8.75 9.47
CA TRP A 456 0.60 9.18 10.68
C TRP A 456 0.47 10.68 10.92
N GLU A 457 0.78 11.51 9.91
CA GLU A 457 0.69 12.98 9.97
C GLU A 457 -0.72 13.43 10.35
N LYS A 458 -1.75 12.82 9.74
CA LYS A 458 -3.16 13.10 10.02
C LYS A 458 -3.69 12.44 11.29
N ASN A 459 -2.85 11.70 12.02
CA ASN A 459 -3.28 10.94 13.19
C ASN A 459 -4.49 10.03 12.88
N LYS A 460 -4.56 9.45 11.66
CA LYS A 460 -5.61 8.48 11.26
C LYS A 460 -5.35 7.08 11.83
N ILE A 461 -4.07 6.74 11.99
CA ILE A 461 -3.62 5.47 12.60
C ILE A 461 -3.08 5.69 14.01
N ASN A 462 -2.97 4.62 14.79
CA ASN A 462 -2.26 4.66 16.07
C ASN A 462 -0.75 4.73 15.88
N ARG A 463 -0.09 5.46 16.78
CA ARG A 463 1.37 5.47 16.89
C ARG A 463 1.82 4.23 17.65
N CYS A 464 2.02 3.15 16.91
CA CYS A 464 2.33 1.82 17.43
C CYS A 464 3.61 1.26 16.79
N PRO A 465 4.24 0.24 17.41
CA PRO A 465 5.43 -0.40 16.86
C PRO A 465 5.22 -0.93 15.45
N MET A 466 6.26 -0.81 14.63
CA MET A 466 6.32 -1.34 13.27
C MET A 466 7.50 -2.30 13.18
N PHE A 467 7.22 -3.60 13.13
CA PHE A 467 8.25 -4.63 13.12
C PHE A 467 8.67 -4.95 11.70
N LEU A 468 9.98 -4.89 11.45
CA LEU A 468 10.59 -5.36 10.21
C LEU A 468 10.55 -6.88 10.19
N GLU A 469 9.57 -7.46 9.49
CA GLU A 469 9.40 -8.91 9.37
C GLU A 469 10.31 -9.47 8.27
N LEU A 470 11.62 -9.48 8.55
CA LEU A 470 12.64 -9.91 7.61
C LEU A 470 13.40 -11.10 8.19
N ARG A 471 13.64 -12.11 7.34
CA ARG A 471 14.23 -13.39 7.81
C ARG A 471 15.71 -13.27 8.16
N LYS A 472 16.39 -12.27 7.62
CA LYS A 472 17.83 -12.04 7.80
C LYS A 472 18.05 -10.70 8.49
N LEU A 473 18.97 -10.67 9.45
CA LEU A 473 19.29 -9.47 10.20
C LEU A 473 19.88 -8.39 9.28
N GLU A 474 20.69 -8.76 8.29
CA GLU A 474 21.32 -7.81 7.36
C GLU A 474 20.27 -7.02 6.56
N GLU A 475 19.17 -7.67 6.17
CA GLU A 475 18.05 -7.03 5.47
C GLU A 475 17.28 -6.07 6.40
N ALA A 476 17.17 -6.42 7.69
CA ALA A 476 16.60 -5.52 8.71
C ALA A 476 17.49 -4.31 8.97
N ILE A 477 18.82 -4.49 9.00
CA ILE A 477 19.79 -3.39 9.13
C ILE A 477 19.66 -2.42 7.96
N GLU A 478 19.63 -2.93 6.72
CA GLU A 478 19.47 -2.10 5.53
C GLU A 478 18.16 -1.29 5.57
N SER A 479 17.08 -1.91 6.04
CA SER A 479 15.79 -1.25 6.21
C SER A 479 15.81 -0.17 7.29
N ILE A 480 16.50 -0.42 8.40
CA ILE A 480 16.70 0.55 9.48
C ILE A 480 17.46 1.77 8.97
N GLU A 481 18.57 1.55 8.26
CA GLU A 481 19.38 2.63 7.67
C GLU A 481 18.57 3.44 6.66
N ALA A 482 17.68 2.79 5.90
CA ALA A 482 16.75 3.49 5.04
C ALA A 482 15.82 4.39 5.86
N PHE A 483 15.24 3.93 6.97
CA PHE A 483 14.37 4.76 7.82
C PHE A 483 15.13 5.84 8.62
N ASP A 484 16.41 5.66 8.94
CA ASP A 484 17.21 6.70 9.61
C ASP A 484 17.31 7.96 8.74
N LYS A 485 17.46 7.78 7.42
CA LYS A 485 17.48 8.88 6.44
C LYS A 485 16.16 9.67 6.40
N LEU A 486 15.04 9.12 6.88
CA LEU A 486 13.74 9.82 6.93
C LEU A 486 13.77 10.98 7.90
N THR A 487 14.64 10.88 8.90
CA THR A 487 14.86 11.91 9.90
C THR A 487 16.00 12.86 9.54
N GLU A 488 16.57 12.76 8.33
CA GLU A 488 17.65 13.64 7.86
C GLU A 488 17.12 14.72 6.90
N PHE A 489 16.13 14.40 6.06
CA PHE A 489 15.32 15.36 5.30
C PHE A 489 14.17 15.92 6.15
#